data_AF-A0A3N9SDD9-F1
#
_entry.id   AF-A0A3N9SDD9-F1
#
_cell.length_a   1.000
_cell.length_b   1.000
_cell.length_c   1.000
_cell.angle_alpha   90.00
_cell.angle_beta   90.00
_cell.angle_gamma   90.00
#
_symmetry.space_group_name_H-M   'P 1'
#
loop_
_entity.id
_entity.type
_entity.pdbx_description
1 polymer ?
#
loop_
_entity_poly.entity_id
_entity_poly.type
_entity_poly.pdbx_seq_one_letter_code
_entity_poly.pdbx_strand_id
1 'polypeptide(L)'
;MPGPSIPGPSTNAMTNLILADIALRAGGALLRRGVERGLLGNRTGAAKAKKIIRGRTMGETLIGTALARVATRSVPGAIMVGGGLLAKTLYDRRHGKSAKAEGEAAVDAKAKKGEKE
;
A
#
# COMPACT_ATOMS: atom_id res chain seq x y z
N MET A 1 28.52 20.66 9.28
CA MET A 1 28.00 19.79 10.37
C MET A 1 27.52 18.49 9.73
N PRO A 2 28.20 17.34 9.92
CA PRO A 2 27.64 16.06 9.51
C PRO A 2 26.39 15.78 10.37
N GLY A 3 25.28 15.38 9.74
CA GLY A 3 24.00 15.14 10.41
C GLY A 3 24.05 13.96 11.39
N PRO A 4 23.03 13.80 12.25
CA PRO A 4 22.99 12.74 13.26
C PRO A 4 23.17 11.36 12.62
N SER A 5 24.29 10.70 12.91
CA SER A 5 24.55 9.32 12.53
C SER A 5 23.70 8.42 13.40
N ILE A 6 22.59 7.91 12.85
CA ILE A 6 21.82 6.83 13.49
C ILE A 6 22.77 5.63 13.59
N PRO A 7 23.13 5.16 14.79
CA PRO A 7 24.02 4.01 14.93
C PRO A 7 23.31 2.81 14.31
N GLY A 8 23.84 2.31 13.20
CA GLY A 8 23.36 1.04 12.63
C GLY A 8 23.82 -0.13 13.50
N PRO A 9 23.28 -1.34 13.25
CA PRO A 9 23.58 -2.52 14.06
C PRO A 9 25.06 -2.93 14.07
N SER A 10 25.86 -2.45 13.12
CA SER A 10 27.33 -2.54 13.16
C SER A 10 28.00 -1.17 13.14
N THR A 11 29.25 -1.11 13.60
CA THR A 11 30.10 0.08 13.52
C THR A 11 30.58 0.38 12.09
N ASN A 12 30.36 -0.53 11.14
CA ASN A 12 30.75 -0.38 9.74
C ASN A 12 29.56 0.10 8.88
N ALA A 13 29.71 1.27 8.25
CA ALA A 13 28.68 1.87 7.42
C ALA A 13 28.27 0.99 6.21
N MET A 14 29.23 0.33 5.56
CA MET A 14 28.95 -0.56 4.42
C MET A 14 28.15 -1.79 4.84
N THR A 15 28.52 -2.39 5.98
CA THR A 15 27.77 -3.52 6.56
C THR A 15 26.34 -3.11 6.90
N ASN A 16 26.13 -1.92 7.46
CA ASN A 16 24.79 -1.41 7.75
C ASN A 16 23.94 -1.21 6.48
N LEU A 17 24.55 -0.75 5.38
CA LEU A 17 23.87 -0.61 4.09
C LEU A 17 23.45 -1.97 3.52
N ILE A 18 24.34 -2.97 3.60
CA ILE A 18 24.05 -4.34 3.17
C ILE A 18 22.91 -4.94 4.01
N LEU A 19 22.98 -4.82 5.34
CA LEU A 19 21.91 -5.29 6.23
C LEU A 19 20.58 -4.59 5.93
N ALA A 20 20.60 -3.28 5.70
CA ALA A 20 19.40 -2.53 5.36
C ALA A 20 18.80 -3.00 4.03
N ASP A 21 19.61 -3.17 2.97
CA ASP A 21 19.13 -3.66 1.67
C ASP A 21 18.53 -5.07 1.79
N ILE A 22 19.19 -5.97 2.53
CA ILE A 22 18.68 -7.33 2.78
C ILE A 22 17.36 -7.28 3.55
N ALA A 23 17.29 -6.48 4.63
CA ALA A 23 16.09 -6.35 5.44
C ALA A 23 14.92 -5.79 4.62
N LEU A 24 15.16 -4.77 3.79
CA LEU A 24 14.15 -4.18 2.91
C LEU A 24 13.66 -5.17 1.85
N ARG A 25 14.55 -5.93 1.21
CA ARG A 25 14.19 -6.94 0.21
C ARG A 25 13.42 -8.11 0.82
N ALA A 26 13.91 -8.66 1.93
CA ALA A 26 13.27 -9.78 2.62
C ALA A 26 11.92 -9.38 3.19
N GLY A 27 11.86 -8.24 3.90
CA GLY A 27 10.62 -7.70 4.46
C GLY A 27 9.60 -7.38 3.37
N GLY A 28 10.02 -6.72 2.29
CA GLY A 28 9.14 -6.41 1.16
C GLY A 28 8.56 -7.67 0.50
N ALA A 29 9.38 -8.71 0.29
CA ALA A 29 8.92 -9.97 -0.29
C ALA A 29 7.90 -10.70 0.61
N LEU A 30 8.12 -10.72 1.92
CA LEU A 30 7.20 -11.34 2.88
C LEU A 30 5.88 -10.57 2.96
N LEU A 31 5.94 -9.23 3.05
CA LEU A 31 4.76 -8.37 3.07
C LEU A 31 3.93 -8.56 1.79
N ARG A 32 4.58 -8.58 0.62
CA ARG A 32 3.88 -8.79 -0.66
C ARG A 32 3.14 -10.12 -0.69
N ARG A 33 3.80 -11.22 -0.29
CA ARG A 33 3.16 -12.54 -0.23
C ARG A 33 1.99 -12.59 0.75
N GLY A 34 2.12 -11.91 1.90
CA GLY A 34 1.04 -11.79 2.88
C GLY A 34 -0.17 -11.04 2.32
N VAL A 35 0.06 -9.93 1.63
CA VAL A 35 -0.98 -9.13 0.96
C VAL A 35 -1.63 -9.92 -0.17
N GLU A 36 -0.83 -10.56 -1.03
CA GLU A 36 -1.34 -11.39 -2.13
C GLU A 36 -2.24 -12.50 -1.60
N ARG A 37 -1.82 -13.24 -0.57
CA ARG A 37 -2.65 -14.30 0.04
C ARG A 37 -3.91 -13.76 0.71
N GLY A 38 -3.80 -12.65 1.45
CA GLY A 38 -4.94 -12.06 2.17
C GLY A 38 -6.00 -11.45 1.26
N LEU A 39 -5.59 -10.85 0.14
CA LEU A 39 -6.49 -10.23 -0.84
C LEU A 39 -7.05 -11.24 -1.85
N LEU A 40 -6.21 -12.11 -2.42
CA LEU A 40 -6.64 -13.12 -3.39
C LEU A 40 -7.43 -14.25 -2.73
N GLY A 41 -7.11 -14.58 -1.47
CA GLY A 41 -7.81 -15.64 -0.74
C GLY A 41 -9.25 -15.31 -0.37
N ASN A 42 -9.65 -14.03 -0.36
CA ASN A 42 -10.90 -13.64 0.29
C ASN A 42 -12.02 -13.11 -0.63
N ARG A 43 -11.83 -12.25 -1.65
CA ARG A 43 -13.00 -11.45 -2.12
C ARG A 43 -13.12 -11.03 -3.59
N THR A 44 -12.19 -11.34 -4.49
CA THR A 44 -12.34 -10.83 -5.88
C THR A 44 -11.72 -11.80 -6.89
N GLY A 45 -12.57 -12.57 -7.59
CA GLY A 45 -12.10 -13.46 -8.66
C GLY A 45 -11.22 -12.73 -9.68
N ALA A 46 -10.19 -13.41 -10.19
CA ALA A 46 -9.14 -12.83 -11.03
C ALA A 46 -9.68 -11.99 -12.22
N ALA A 47 -10.80 -12.41 -12.80
CA ALA A 47 -11.47 -11.69 -13.88
C ALA A 47 -12.04 -10.33 -13.43
N LYS A 48 -12.69 -10.26 -12.25
CA LYS A 48 -13.23 -9.01 -11.69
C LYS A 48 -12.09 -8.08 -11.27
N ALA A 49 -11.01 -8.61 -10.71
CA ALA A 49 -9.82 -7.84 -10.37
C ALA A 49 -9.19 -7.16 -11.61
N LYS A 50 -9.06 -7.90 -12.73
CA LYS A 50 -8.54 -7.35 -13.99
C LYS A 50 -9.39 -6.19 -14.53
N LYS A 51 -10.71 -6.30 -14.46
CA LYS A 51 -11.64 -5.24 -14.88
C LYS A 51 -11.52 -3.99 -13.99
N ILE A 52 -11.40 -4.16 -12.67
CA ILE A 52 -11.19 -3.04 -11.73
C ILE A 52 -9.85 -2.33 -12.00
N ILE A 53 -8.79 -3.09 -12.28
CA ILE A 53 -7.47 -2.52 -12.59
C ILE A 53 -7.54 -1.72 -13.89
N ARG A 54 -8.22 -2.23 -14.92
CA ARG A 54 -8.41 -1.53 -16.19
C ARG A 54 -9.22 -0.24 -16.01
N GLY A 55 -10.32 -0.29 -15.27
CA GLY A 55 -11.17 0.89 -15.04
C GLY A 55 -10.54 1.97 -14.15
N ARG A 56 -9.26 1.85 -13.75
CA ARG A 56 -8.53 2.87 -13.00
C ARG A 56 -7.96 3.90 -13.97
N THR A 57 -8.20 5.16 -13.69
CA THR A 57 -7.67 6.28 -14.48
C THR A 57 -6.16 6.45 -14.29
N MET A 58 -5.52 7.09 -15.28
CA MET A 58 -4.10 7.46 -15.20
C MET A 58 -3.83 8.38 -14.00
N GLY A 59 -4.74 9.32 -13.68
CA GLY A 59 -4.65 10.19 -12.52
C GLY A 59 -4.66 9.44 -11.18
N GLU A 60 -5.54 8.44 -11.02
CA GLU A 60 -5.57 7.62 -9.79
C GLU A 60 -4.27 6.81 -9.61
N THR A 61 -3.66 6.36 -10.70
CA THR A 61 -2.37 5.65 -10.66
C THR A 61 -1.24 6.60 -10.24
N LEU A 62 -1.24 7.84 -10.76
CA LEU A 62 -0.29 8.88 -10.37
C LEU A 62 -0.42 9.28 -8.90
N ILE A 63 -1.65 9.46 -8.41
CA ILE A 63 -1.89 9.76 -6.99
C ILE A 63 -1.38 8.60 -6.11
N GLY A 64 -1.69 7.36 -6.49
CA GLY A 64 -1.22 6.18 -5.76
C GLY A 64 0.31 6.09 -5.68
N THR A 65 1.00 6.38 -6.78
CA THR A 65 2.48 6.39 -6.82
C THR A 65 3.07 7.56 -6.03
N ALA A 66 2.47 8.74 -6.08
CA ALA A 66 2.89 9.89 -5.27
C ALA A 66 2.77 9.60 -3.77
N LEU A 67 1.64 9.06 -3.31
CA LEU A 67 1.42 8.67 -1.92
C LEU A 67 2.42 7.60 -1.46
N ALA A 68 2.65 6.59 -2.30
CA ALA A 68 3.65 5.56 -2.01
C ALA A 68 5.04 6.18 -1.84
N ARG A 69 5.42 7.11 -2.72
CA ARG A 69 6.73 7.78 -2.63
C ARG A 69 6.86 8.63 -1.38
N VAL A 70 5.80 9.32 -0.95
CA VAL A 70 5.77 10.08 0.31
C VAL A 70 5.95 9.14 1.51
N ALA A 71 5.24 8.01 1.51
CA ALA A 71 5.36 7.01 2.57
C ALA A 71 6.77 6.40 2.65
N THR A 72 7.43 6.16 1.51
CA THR A 72 8.76 5.53 1.49
C THR A 72 9.93 6.51 1.69
N ARG A 73 9.73 7.80 1.43
CA ARG A 73 10.84 8.79 1.43
C ARG A 73 11.24 9.24 2.84
N SER A 74 10.37 9.08 3.85
CA SER A 74 10.66 9.54 5.21
C SER A 74 9.80 8.85 6.26
N VAL A 75 10.33 8.75 7.49
CA VAL A 75 9.59 8.21 8.65
C VAL A 75 8.34 9.04 8.97
N PRO A 76 8.36 10.39 8.99
CA PRO A 76 7.15 11.18 9.19
C PRO A 76 6.10 10.98 8.09
N GLY A 77 6.53 10.84 6.83
CA GLY A 77 5.64 10.53 5.71
C GLY A 77 4.99 9.15 5.83
N ALA A 78 5.76 8.15 6.26
CA ALA A 78 5.24 6.81 6.55
C ALA A 78 4.20 6.83 7.67
N ILE A 79 4.44 7.60 8.75
CA ILE A 79 3.49 7.73 9.86
C ILE A 79 2.21 8.42 9.41
N MET A 80 2.30 9.50 8.62
CA MET A 80 1.11 10.20 8.13
C MET A 80 0.27 9.33 7.20
N VAL A 81 0.89 8.72 6.18
CA VAL A 81 0.18 7.89 5.21
C VAL A 81 -0.34 6.62 5.89
N GLY A 82 0.52 5.91 6.64
CA GLY A 82 0.15 4.69 7.35
C GLY A 82 -0.90 4.95 8.43
N GLY A 83 -0.73 6.01 9.20
CA GLY A 83 -1.67 6.44 10.24
C GLY A 83 -3.03 6.84 9.67
N GLY A 84 -3.07 7.58 8.57
CA GLY A 84 -4.32 7.92 7.88
C GLY A 84 -5.07 6.69 7.36
N LEU A 85 -4.34 5.71 6.80
CA LEU A 85 -4.92 4.43 6.39
C LEU A 85 -5.47 3.65 7.58
N LEU A 86 -4.72 3.55 8.67
CA LEU A 86 -5.18 2.88 9.89
C LEU A 86 -6.41 3.58 10.48
N ALA A 87 -6.39 4.90 10.59
CA ALA A 87 -7.54 5.69 11.04
C ALA A 87 -8.78 5.43 10.18
N LYS A 88 -8.63 5.43 8.84
CA LYS A 88 -9.73 5.12 7.92
C LYS A 88 -10.26 3.70 8.10
N THR A 89 -9.39 2.71 8.25
CA THR A 89 -9.84 1.32 8.48
C THR A 89 -10.63 1.15 9.77
N LEU A 90 -10.20 1.82 10.85
CA LEU A 90 -10.94 1.81 12.12
C LEU A 90 -12.28 2.55 12.00
N TYR A 91 -12.30 3.67 11.28
CA TYR A 91 -13.54 4.40 11.00
C TYR A 91 -14.54 3.56 10.20
N ASP A 92 -14.08 2.89 9.14
CA ASP A 92 -14.91 2.02 8.28
C ASP A 92 -15.43 0.81 9.04
N ARG A 93 -14.62 0.26 9.95
CA ARG A 93 -15.05 -0.83 10.83
C ARG A 93 -16.19 -0.39 11.76
N ARG A 94 -16.14 0.85 12.26
CA ARG A 94 -17.21 1.44 13.09
C ARG A 94 -18.48 1.72 12.27
N HIS A 95 -18.33 2.07 10.99
CA HIS A 95 -19.44 2.36 10.07
C HIS A 95 -19.70 1.20 9.08
N GLY A 96 -19.52 -0.04 9.54
CA GLY A 96 -19.34 -1.20 8.66
C GLY A 96 -20.45 -1.47 7.63
N LYS A 97 -21.69 -1.06 7.88
CA LYS A 97 -22.79 -1.21 6.89
C LYS A 97 -22.68 -0.22 5.73
N SER A 98 -22.44 1.06 6.03
CA SER A 98 -22.30 2.10 4.98
C SER A 98 -20.99 1.94 4.24
N ALA A 99 -19.88 1.72 4.94
CA ALA A 99 -18.56 1.54 4.34
C ALA A 99 -18.51 0.32 3.40
N LYS A 100 -19.23 -0.77 3.73
CA LYS A 100 -19.33 -1.95 2.86
C LYS A 100 -20.15 -1.66 1.60
N ALA A 101 -21.30 -1.00 1.75
CA ALA A 101 -22.14 -0.62 0.60
C ALA A 101 -21.42 0.36 -0.34
N GLU A 102 -20.73 1.37 0.21
CA GLU A 102 -19.90 2.31 -0.54
C GLU A 102 -18.75 1.61 -1.26
N GLY A 103 -18.06 0.69 -0.58
CA GLY A 103 -16.97 -0.10 -1.15
C GLY A 103 -17.42 -1.01 -2.30
N GLU A 104 -18.55 -1.70 -2.14
CA GLU A 104 -19.14 -2.55 -3.18
C GLU A 104 -19.58 -1.73 -4.40
N ALA A 105 -20.26 -0.59 -4.18
CA ALA A 105 -20.64 0.32 -5.25
C ALA A 105 -19.43 0.88 -6.01
N ALA A 106 -18.37 1.28 -5.30
CA ALA A 106 -17.14 1.78 -5.91
C ALA A 106 -16.41 0.70 -6.74
N VAL A 107 -16.36 -0.53 -6.23
CA VAL A 107 -15.76 -1.67 -6.94
C VAL A 107 -16.53 -1.98 -8.22
N ASP A 108 -17.86 -2.02 -8.16
CA ASP A 108 -18.70 -2.32 -9.32
C ASP A 108 -18.66 -1.20 -10.36
N ALA A 109 -18.62 0.07 -9.93
CA ALA A 109 -18.43 1.20 -10.83
C ALA A 109 -17.10 1.11 -11.60
N LYS A 110 -16.00 0.77 -10.91
CA LYS A 110 -14.68 0.58 -11.55
C LYS A 110 -14.65 -0.63 -12.48
N ALA A 111 -15.27 -1.75 -12.08
CA ALA A 111 -15.36 -2.92 -12.93
C ALA A 111 -16.13 -2.63 -14.24
N LYS A 112 -17.26 -1.92 -14.15
CA LYS A 112 -18.03 -1.49 -15.33
C LYS A 112 -17.25 -0.54 -16.23
N LYS A 113 -16.47 0.37 -15.65
CA LYS A 113 -15.61 1.27 -16.42
C LYS A 113 -14.55 0.51 -17.20
N GLY A 114 -13.89 -0.47 -16.57
CA GLY A 114 -12.88 -1.31 -17.24
C GLY A 114 -13.42 -2.38 -18.19
N GLU A 115 -14.75 -2.52 -18.34
CA GLU A 115 -15.37 -3.25 -19.45
C GLU A 115 -15.60 -2.37 -20.68
N LYS A 116 -15.67 -1.05 -20.49
CA LYS A 116 -15.89 -0.06 -21.56
C LYS A 116 -14.59 0.49 -22.16
N GLU A 117 -13.45 0.24 -21.50
CA GLU A 117 -12.08 0.51 -21.98
C GLU A 117 -11.45 -0.75 -22.56
#